data_AF-A0A497QXZ6-F1
#
_entry.id   AF-A0A497QXZ6-F1
#
_cell.length_a   1.000
_cell.length_b   1.000
_cell.length_c   1.000
_cell.angle_alpha   90.00
_cell.angle_beta   90.00
_cell.angle_gamma   90.00
#
_symmetry.space_group_name_H-M   'P 1'
#
loop_
_entity.id
_entity.type
_entity.pdbx_description
1 polymer ?
#
loop_
_entity_poly.entity_id
_entity_poly.type
_entity_poly.pdbx_seq_one_letter_code
_entity_poly.pdbx_strand_id
1 'polypeptide(L)'
;MLEELFPTCQKVIDASEKKGVEAIEIFLSYNKQQQVILNGLSIGTQRAKEEAGAGIRVLHNNAEGFSYTNNLTFDSLLATALEAHSIAQHAPKIEGVALATVKTVPTVKGTYSQELAELSADALTKDGLNFLKGFTSIDPRIRTVLSNITNIVAERAIINSNGVKVTTKNSSFQAGLMAVASDKTRAGGYVFDDAFSRKHDVDFYSKGIELGKRAINGLKQEPIKAFDGPIIFEPNAIFNPIAIVLGLTTSADWRQRGISFWRDKLADKVAAENFQLIDKPHDLQGGAGVRPFDDEGTPTNELPIIQDGILQTFLHNIRTANKENLKSTGHAMRGLGNQATFTQKPTNAFFNSPW
;
A
#
# COMPACT_ATOMS: atom_id res chain seq x y z
N MET A 1 14.06 14.90 2.19
CA MET A 1 14.19 15.18 3.63
C MET A 1 14.79 13.97 4.35
N LEU A 2 14.31 12.74 4.11
CA LEU A 2 14.86 11.56 4.80
C LEU A 2 16.29 11.18 4.37
N GLU A 3 16.68 11.43 3.12
CA GLU A 3 18.03 11.16 2.63
C GLU A 3 19.12 11.93 3.41
N GLU A 4 18.79 13.11 3.92
CA GLU A 4 19.69 13.93 4.76
C GLU A 4 20.03 13.26 6.10
N LEU A 5 19.26 12.24 6.52
CA LEU A 5 19.53 11.46 7.72
C LEU A 5 20.51 10.30 7.49
N PHE A 6 20.88 9.98 6.24
CA PHE A 6 21.82 8.89 5.96
C PHE A 6 23.17 9.03 6.68
N PRO A 7 23.79 10.22 6.81
CA PRO A 7 25.00 10.36 7.60
C PRO A 7 24.80 10.02 9.08
N THR A 8 23.67 10.42 9.68
CA THR A 8 23.33 10.08 11.07
C THR A 8 23.08 8.58 11.22
N CYS A 9 22.32 7.99 10.30
CA CYS A 9 22.04 6.55 10.29
C CYS A 9 23.31 5.72 10.10
N GLN A 10 24.25 6.17 9.25
CA GLN A 10 25.54 5.52 9.09
C GLN A 10 26.32 5.52 10.40
N LYS A 11 26.38 6.65 11.12
CA LYS A 11 27.03 6.69 12.45
C LYS A 11 26.38 5.72 13.44
N VAL A 12 25.05 5.53 13.37
CA VAL A 12 24.33 4.56 14.22
C VAL A 12 24.72 3.13 13.86
N ILE A 13 24.81 2.79 12.57
CA ILE A 13 25.28 1.48 12.10
C ILE A 13 26.70 1.22 12.61
N ASP A 14 27.63 2.15 12.36
CA ASP A 14 29.04 2.03 12.78
C ASP A 14 29.17 1.89 14.31
N ALA A 15 28.34 2.59 15.09
CA ALA A 15 28.31 2.50 16.55
C ALA A 15 27.67 1.19 17.07
N SER A 16 26.71 0.65 16.34
CA SER A 16 26.03 -0.61 16.66
C SER A 16 26.95 -1.81 16.39
N GLU A 17 27.67 -1.80 15.27
CA GLU A 17 28.66 -2.84 14.93
C GLU A 17 29.77 -2.94 15.99
N LYS A 18 30.25 -1.81 16.50
CA LYS A 18 31.21 -1.76 17.64
C LYS A 18 30.68 -2.38 18.93
N LYS A 19 29.35 -2.55 19.05
CA LYS A 19 28.68 -3.16 20.20
C LYS A 19 28.25 -4.61 19.95
N GLY A 20 28.68 -5.22 18.84
CA GLY A 20 28.43 -6.64 18.53
C GLY A 20 27.18 -6.89 17.69
N VAL A 21 26.58 -5.85 17.11
CA VAL A 21 25.49 -6.01 16.13
C VAL A 21 26.06 -6.53 14.81
N GLU A 22 25.64 -7.72 14.38
CA GLU A 22 26.15 -8.38 13.17
C GLU A 22 25.58 -7.75 11.89
N ALA A 23 24.28 -7.44 11.90
CA ALA A 23 23.62 -6.80 10.78
C ALA A 23 22.46 -5.92 11.27
N ILE A 24 22.31 -4.75 10.64
CA ILE A 24 21.34 -3.73 11.03
C ILE A 24 20.75 -3.05 9.79
N GLU A 25 19.44 -2.79 9.84
CA GLU A 25 18.68 -2.03 8.86
C GLU A 25 17.88 -0.94 9.59
N ILE A 26 17.94 0.28 9.06
CA ILE A 26 17.19 1.43 9.54
C ILE A 26 16.21 1.83 8.42
N PHE A 27 14.93 1.63 8.68
CA PHE A 27 13.81 2.05 7.82
C PHE A 27 13.26 3.37 8.34
N LEU A 28 13.41 4.44 7.54
CA LEU A 28 12.87 5.76 7.81
C LEU A 28 11.56 5.95 7.06
N SER A 29 10.55 6.48 7.74
CA SER A 29 9.26 6.82 7.15
C SER A 29 8.89 8.25 7.52
N TYR A 30 8.38 8.98 6.53
CA TYR A 30 7.73 10.27 6.70
C TYR A 30 6.39 10.23 5.97
N ASN A 31 5.33 10.69 6.62
CA ASN A 31 4.00 10.80 6.05
C ASN A 31 3.34 12.09 6.50
N LYS A 32 2.93 12.92 5.55
CA LYS A 32 2.09 14.09 5.75
C LYS A 32 0.76 13.85 5.04
N GLN A 33 -0.32 13.88 5.80
CA GLN A 33 -1.67 13.66 5.32
C GLN A 33 -2.54 14.86 5.69
N GLN A 34 -3.26 15.39 4.72
CA GLN A 34 -4.36 16.34 4.93
C GLN A 34 -5.64 15.68 4.46
N GLN A 35 -6.70 15.81 5.24
CA GLN A 35 -7.95 15.11 4.98
C GLN A 35 -9.16 15.98 5.32
N VAL A 36 -10.16 15.92 4.44
CA VAL A 36 -11.52 16.40 4.69
C VAL A 36 -12.43 15.18 4.72
N ILE A 37 -13.18 15.03 5.81
CA ILE A 37 -14.17 13.95 5.98
C ILE A 37 -15.55 14.58 5.89
N LEU A 38 -16.38 14.02 5.02
CA LEU A 38 -17.76 14.42 4.83
C LEU A 38 -18.66 13.46 5.61
N ASN A 39 -19.63 14.02 6.33
CA ASN A 39 -20.62 13.24 7.06
C ASN A 39 -22.01 13.80 6.74
N GLY A 40 -22.86 12.98 6.13
CA GLY A 40 -24.16 13.43 5.64
C GLY A 40 -23.99 14.43 4.48
N LEU A 41 -24.31 15.70 4.72
CA LEU A 41 -24.27 16.78 3.72
C LEU A 41 -23.34 17.94 4.11
N SER A 42 -22.42 17.72 5.04
CA SER A 42 -21.47 18.74 5.48
C SER A 42 -20.07 18.17 5.61
N ILE A 43 -19.10 19.08 5.71
CA ILE A 43 -17.76 18.73 6.17
C ILE A 43 -17.84 18.48 7.67
N GLY A 44 -17.62 17.23 8.06
CA GLY A 44 -17.67 16.82 9.47
C GLY A 44 -16.34 17.00 10.17
N THR A 45 -15.22 16.80 9.49
CA THR A 45 -13.89 16.86 10.11
C THR A 45 -12.84 17.27 9.10
N GLN A 46 -11.89 18.09 9.54
CA GLN A 46 -10.65 18.37 8.85
C GLN A 46 -9.49 17.88 9.72
N ARG A 47 -8.53 17.17 9.11
CA ARG A 47 -7.36 16.64 9.81
C ARG A 47 -6.10 16.94 9.02
N ALA A 48 -5.08 17.42 9.70
CA ALA A 48 -3.72 17.41 9.22
C ALA A 48 -2.91 16.52 10.16
N LYS A 49 -2.15 15.60 9.59
CA LYS A 49 -1.35 14.63 10.31
C LYS A 49 0.03 14.59 9.68
N GLU A 50 1.07 14.70 10.49
CA GLU A 50 2.44 14.58 10.05
C GLU A 50 3.16 13.64 11.02
N GLU A 51 3.78 12.60 10.47
CA GLU A 51 4.49 11.57 11.22
C GLU A 51 5.83 11.30 10.57
N ALA A 52 6.87 11.24 11.39
CA ALA A 52 8.20 10.78 11.01
C ALA A 52 8.69 9.77 12.04
N GLY A 53 9.47 8.80 11.60
CA GLY A 53 10.10 7.85 12.51
C GLY A 53 11.02 6.86 11.83
N ALA A 54 11.68 6.05 12.66
CA ALA A 54 12.56 4.98 12.25
C ALA A 54 12.11 3.64 12.85
N GLY A 55 11.99 2.61 12.02
CA GLY A 55 11.97 1.22 12.45
C GLY A 55 13.36 0.63 12.26
N ILE A 56 13.92 -0.01 13.29
CA ILE A 56 15.26 -0.57 13.27
C ILE A 56 15.17 -2.07 13.46
N ARG A 57 15.71 -2.80 12.49
CA ARG A 57 15.78 -4.26 12.47
C ARG A 57 17.23 -4.70 12.63
N VAL A 58 17.48 -5.61 13.56
CA VAL A 58 18.81 -6.17 13.85
C VAL A 58 18.75 -7.68 13.68
N LEU A 59 19.77 -8.24 13.02
CA LEU A 59 19.99 -9.68 12.96
C LEU A 59 21.20 -10.05 13.82
N HIS A 60 21.06 -11.13 14.58
CA HIS A 60 22.13 -11.70 15.40
C HIS A 60 21.96 -13.22 15.46
N ASN A 61 22.94 -14.00 14.99
CA ASN A 61 22.91 -15.47 15.02
C ASN A 61 21.62 -16.09 14.43
N ASN A 62 21.18 -15.59 13.27
CA ASN A 62 19.93 -15.93 12.58
C ASN A 62 18.65 -15.65 13.39
N ALA A 63 18.71 -14.86 14.46
CA ALA A 63 17.55 -14.31 15.13
C ALA A 63 17.33 -12.85 14.71
N GLU A 64 16.09 -12.39 14.77
CA GLU A 64 15.70 -11.02 14.39
C GLU A 64 15.12 -10.30 15.61
N GLY A 65 15.57 -9.06 15.81
CA GLY A 65 15.00 -8.15 16.79
C GLY A 65 14.61 -6.83 16.13
N PHE A 66 13.60 -6.17 16.69
CA PHE A 66 13.06 -4.93 16.14
C PHE A 66 12.64 -3.98 17.24
N SER A 67 12.92 -2.71 17.04
CA SER A 67 12.37 -1.61 17.82
C SER A 67 12.14 -0.42 16.90
N TYR A 68 11.36 0.57 17.34
CA TYR A 68 11.05 1.75 16.55
C TYR A 68 11.00 3.02 17.42
N THR A 69 11.18 4.17 16.78
CA THR A 69 11.15 5.49 17.43
C THR A 69 10.57 6.55 16.49
N ASN A 70 9.95 7.60 17.06
CA ASN A 70 9.56 8.82 16.35
C ASN A 70 10.59 9.97 16.54
N ASN A 71 11.68 9.72 17.27
CA ASN A 71 12.76 10.67 17.47
C ASN A 71 13.98 10.28 16.63
N LEU A 72 14.32 11.11 15.65
CA LEU A 72 15.34 10.82 14.63
C LEU A 72 16.74 11.35 15.00
N THR A 73 16.98 11.66 16.27
CA THR A 73 18.32 12.01 16.77
C THR A 73 19.23 10.79 16.83
N PHE A 74 20.54 11.02 16.73
CA PHE A 74 21.55 9.95 16.84
C PHE A 74 21.36 9.09 18.10
N ASP A 75 21.19 9.72 19.27
CA ASP A 75 21.06 9.00 20.54
C ASP A 75 19.80 8.12 20.60
N SER A 76 18.66 8.62 20.09
CA SER A 76 17.42 7.84 20.07
C SER A 76 17.51 6.67 19.10
N LEU A 77 18.07 6.88 17.90
CA LEU A 77 18.28 5.82 16.92
C LEU A 77 19.25 4.75 17.44
N LEU A 78 20.35 5.15 18.10
CA LEU A 78 21.30 4.21 18.69
C LEU A 78 20.67 3.42 19.84
N ALA A 79 19.93 4.07 20.73
CA ALA A 79 19.21 3.37 21.80
C ALA A 79 18.23 2.34 21.25
N THR A 80 17.46 2.73 20.22
CA THR A 80 16.49 1.86 19.53
C THR A 80 17.20 0.66 18.85
N ALA A 81 18.35 0.88 18.22
CA ALA A 81 19.15 -0.19 17.62
C ALA A 81 19.65 -1.20 18.66
N LEU A 82 20.06 -0.72 19.84
CA LEU A 82 20.54 -1.59 20.92
C LEU A 82 19.41 -2.34 21.62
N GLU A 83 18.22 -1.75 21.70
CA GLU A 83 17.02 -2.46 22.12
C GLU A 83 16.67 -3.59 21.14
N ALA A 84 16.65 -3.29 19.83
CA ALA A 84 16.46 -4.31 18.80
C ALA A 84 17.52 -5.43 18.88
N HIS A 85 18.77 -5.08 19.16
CA HIS A 85 19.83 -6.06 19.38
C HIS A 85 19.58 -6.95 20.61
N SER A 86 19.20 -6.36 21.74
CA SER A 86 18.85 -7.09 22.97
C SER A 86 17.70 -8.08 22.73
N ILE A 87 16.69 -7.67 21.96
CA ILE A 87 15.59 -8.55 21.54
C ILE A 87 16.14 -9.71 20.68
N ALA A 88 16.97 -9.42 19.68
CA ALA A 88 17.54 -10.44 18.80
C ALA A 88 18.34 -11.51 19.56
N GLN A 89 19.06 -11.13 20.63
CA GLN A 89 19.85 -12.06 21.46
C GLN A 89 19.00 -13.13 22.18
N HIS A 90 17.71 -12.84 22.42
CA HIS A 90 16.80 -13.74 23.13
C HIS A 90 15.70 -14.30 22.22
N ALA A 91 15.67 -13.90 20.95
CA ALA A 91 14.69 -14.34 19.98
C ALA A 91 15.03 -15.73 19.42
N PRO A 92 14.02 -16.52 19.01
CA PRO A 92 14.26 -17.78 18.32
C PRO A 92 14.97 -17.55 16.99
N LYS A 93 15.77 -18.52 16.56
CA LYS A 93 16.38 -18.51 15.23
C LYS A 93 15.30 -18.64 14.17
N ILE A 94 15.44 -17.88 13.10
CA ILE A 94 14.53 -17.82 11.97
C ILE A 94 15.33 -18.18 10.72
N GLU A 95 14.94 -19.25 10.06
CA GLU A 95 15.55 -19.63 8.79
C GLU A 95 15.29 -18.59 7.69
N GLY A 96 16.33 -18.28 6.92
CA GLY A 96 16.27 -17.42 5.75
C GLY A 96 16.33 -15.92 6.04
N VAL A 97 16.43 -15.47 7.30
CA VAL A 97 16.57 -14.03 7.60
C VAL A 97 17.85 -13.46 7.01
N ALA A 98 17.74 -12.33 6.33
CA ALA A 98 18.85 -11.58 5.79
C ALA A 98 18.41 -10.14 5.52
N LEU A 99 19.39 -9.25 5.31
CA LEU A 99 19.15 -7.89 4.85
C LEU A 99 19.40 -7.76 3.35
N ALA A 100 18.76 -6.79 2.71
CA ALA A 100 18.97 -6.52 1.29
C ALA A 100 20.46 -6.25 0.98
N THR A 101 20.89 -6.66 -0.21
CA THR A 101 22.28 -6.49 -0.69
C THR A 101 22.37 -5.68 -1.97
N VAL A 102 21.27 -5.52 -2.69
CA VAL A 102 21.23 -4.79 -3.97
C VAL A 102 21.19 -3.30 -3.71
N LYS A 103 22.21 -2.58 -4.17
CA LYS A 103 22.41 -1.14 -3.89
C LYS A 103 21.72 -0.22 -4.90
N THR A 104 21.32 -0.75 -6.05
CA THR A 104 20.73 -0.01 -7.16
C THR A 104 19.27 -0.39 -7.32
N VAL A 105 18.40 0.62 -7.35
CA VAL A 105 16.95 0.45 -7.56
C VAL A 105 16.52 1.16 -8.85
N PRO A 106 15.46 0.69 -9.53
CA PRO A 106 14.86 1.37 -10.67
C PRO A 106 14.52 2.84 -10.35
N THR A 107 14.68 3.72 -11.33
CA THR A 107 14.18 5.10 -11.22
C THR A 107 12.75 5.16 -11.73
N VAL A 108 11.79 5.48 -10.87
CA VAL A 108 10.39 5.70 -11.25
C VAL A 108 10.11 7.20 -11.19
N LYS A 109 9.80 7.81 -12.34
CA LYS A 109 9.50 9.25 -12.45
C LYS A 109 8.00 9.50 -12.31
N GLY A 110 7.64 10.72 -11.94
CA GLY A 110 6.23 11.14 -11.87
C GLY A 110 5.48 10.68 -10.62
N THR A 111 6.18 10.11 -9.62
CA THR A 111 5.58 9.69 -8.35
C THR A 111 5.36 10.84 -7.37
N TYR A 112 6.02 11.98 -7.58
CA TYR A 112 5.96 13.16 -6.73
C TYR A 112 5.53 14.40 -7.51
N SER A 113 4.68 15.21 -6.89
CA SER A 113 4.18 16.49 -7.37
C SER A 113 4.38 17.54 -6.28
N GLN A 114 5.05 18.64 -6.65
CA GLN A 114 5.23 19.78 -5.75
C GLN A 114 3.90 20.48 -5.46
N GLU A 115 3.02 20.57 -6.46
CA GLU A 115 1.65 21.10 -6.31
C GLU A 115 0.90 20.38 -5.18
N LEU A 116 0.92 19.05 -5.17
CA LEU A 116 0.28 18.28 -4.10
C LEU A 116 0.99 18.44 -2.76
N ALA A 117 2.33 18.56 -2.75
CA ALA A 117 3.07 18.72 -1.51
C ALA A 117 2.79 20.04 -0.77
N GLU A 118 2.46 21.07 -1.54
CA GLU A 118 2.18 22.43 -1.07
C GLU A 118 0.67 22.72 -0.96
N LEU A 119 -0.19 21.74 -1.28
CA LEU A 119 -1.64 21.89 -1.22
C LEU A 119 -2.11 22.32 0.17
N SER A 120 -2.91 23.39 0.23
CA SER A 120 -3.43 23.90 1.50
C SER A 120 -4.65 23.13 1.98
N ALA A 121 -4.89 23.13 3.29
CA ALA A 121 -6.12 22.56 3.86
C ALA A 121 -7.38 23.27 3.32
N ASP A 122 -7.28 24.57 3.02
CA ASP A 122 -8.38 25.35 2.42
C ASP A 122 -8.70 24.89 0.99
N ALA A 123 -7.69 24.56 0.18
CA ALA A 123 -7.90 24.01 -1.15
C ALA A 123 -8.65 22.67 -1.08
N LEU A 124 -8.19 21.77 -0.21
CA LEU A 124 -8.85 20.48 0.03
C LEU A 124 -10.30 20.64 0.56
N THR A 125 -10.54 21.67 1.37
CA THR A 125 -11.87 22.02 1.87
C THR A 125 -12.78 22.49 0.73
N LYS A 126 -12.27 23.29 -0.19
CA LYS A 126 -13.01 23.71 -1.39
C LYS A 126 -13.38 22.51 -2.26
N ASP A 127 -12.52 21.50 -2.38
CA ASP A 127 -12.85 20.26 -3.09
C ASP A 127 -14.04 19.54 -2.45
N GLY A 128 -14.02 19.38 -1.12
CA GLY A 128 -15.13 18.78 -0.38
C GLY A 128 -16.45 19.55 -0.52
N LEU A 129 -16.39 20.88 -0.48
CA LEU A 129 -17.56 21.72 -0.72
C LEU A 129 -18.06 21.61 -2.17
N ASN A 130 -17.15 21.55 -3.14
CA ASN A 130 -17.51 21.42 -4.54
C ASN A 130 -18.17 20.06 -4.83
N PHE A 131 -17.66 18.99 -4.22
CA PHE A 131 -18.30 17.67 -4.22
C PHE A 131 -19.72 17.73 -3.65
N LEU A 132 -19.89 18.31 -2.46
CA LEU A 132 -21.20 18.42 -1.82
C LEU A 132 -22.18 19.23 -2.67
N LYS A 133 -21.71 20.30 -3.33
CA LYS A 133 -22.53 21.11 -4.24
C LYS A 133 -23.07 20.28 -5.41
N GLY A 134 -22.22 19.50 -6.07
CA GLY A 134 -22.64 18.59 -7.13
C GLY A 134 -23.58 17.49 -6.61
N PHE A 135 -23.23 16.86 -5.49
CA PHE A 135 -24.00 15.79 -4.86
C PHE A 135 -25.41 16.23 -4.47
N THR A 136 -25.53 17.31 -3.68
CA THR A 136 -26.82 17.83 -3.19
C THR A 136 -27.73 18.39 -4.28
N SER A 137 -27.21 18.67 -5.47
CA SER A 137 -28.03 19.09 -6.60
C SER A 137 -28.94 17.98 -7.15
N ILE A 138 -28.69 16.71 -6.79
CA ILE A 138 -29.37 15.57 -7.39
C ILE A 138 -30.72 15.28 -6.74
N ASP A 139 -30.75 15.05 -5.42
CA ASP A 139 -31.98 14.70 -4.71
C ASP A 139 -31.81 14.94 -3.20
N PRO A 140 -32.80 15.49 -2.46
CA PRO A 140 -32.67 15.71 -1.02
C PRO A 140 -32.59 14.43 -0.16
N ARG A 141 -32.89 13.26 -0.72
CA ARG A 141 -32.92 11.94 -0.03
C ARG A 141 -31.57 11.24 0.05
N ILE A 142 -30.55 11.76 -0.62
CA ILE A 142 -29.20 11.19 -0.60
C ILE A 142 -28.39 11.77 0.57
N ARG A 143 -27.45 10.97 1.06
CA ARG A 143 -26.49 11.33 2.11
C ARG A 143 -25.15 10.66 1.83
N THR A 144 -24.05 11.34 2.15
CA THR A 144 -22.73 10.70 2.19
C THR A 144 -22.57 9.88 3.46
N VAL A 145 -21.76 8.83 3.38
CA VAL A 145 -21.43 7.93 4.48
C VAL A 145 -19.93 7.67 4.41
N LEU A 146 -19.16 8.07 5.42
CA LEU A 146 -17.72 7.83 5.49
C LEU A 146 -16.92 8.34 4.28
N SER A 147 -17.40 9.38 3.60
CA SER A 147 -16.71 9.98 2.46
C SER A 147 -15.52 10.80 2.92
N ASN A 148 -14.39 10.67 2.24
CA ASN A 148 -13.20 11.46 2.53
C ASN A 148 -12.45 11.83 1.25
N ILE A 149 -11.77 12.98 1.33
CA ILE A 149 -10.83 13.46 0.34
C ILE A 149 -9.51 13.70 1.08
N THR A 150 -8.44 13.13 0.57
CA THR A 150 -7.15 13.04 1.25
C THR A 150 -6.01 13.41 0.31
N ASN A 151 -5.16 14.34 0.73
CA ASN A 151 -3.87 14.61 0.12
C ASN A 151 -2.78 13.94 0.97
N ILE A 152 -1.85 13.24 0.32
CA ILE A 152 -0.80 12.45 0.97
C ILE A 152 0.54 12.81 0.35
N VAL A 153 1.54 13.07 1.19
CA VAL A 153 2.96 13.14 0.84
C VAL A 153 3.70 12.15 1.71
N ALA A 154 4.44 11.22 1.09
CA ALA A 154 5.20 10.21 1.80
C ALA A 154 6.64 10.14 1.28
N GLU A 155 7.59 10.02 2.21
CA GLU A 155 8.97 9.64 1.92
C GLU A 155 9.28 8.33 2.65
N ARG A 156 10.02 7.44 2.01
CA ARG A 156 10.61 6.25 2.64
C ARG A 156 12.08 6.21 2.31
N ALA A 157 12.91 5.85 3.28
CA ALA A 157 14.34 5.62 3.06
C ALA A 157 14.82 4.40 3.84
N ILE A 158 15.71 3.62 3.25
CA ILE A 158 16.29 2.41 3.87
C ILE A 158 17.80 2.49 3.76
N ILE A 159 18.47 2.27 4.89
CA ILE A 159 19.91 2.10 4.98
C ILE A 159 20.25 0.87 5.81
N ASN A 160 21.23 0.07 5.37
CA ASN A 160 21.65 -1.11 6.13
C ASN A 160 23.17 -1.33 6.11
N SER A 161 23.64 -2.27 6.95
CA SER A 161 25.06 -2.62 7.08
C SER A 161 25.68 -3.27 5.83
N ASN A 162 24.87 -3.78 4.89
CA ASN A 162 25.35 -4.22 3.57
C ASN A 162 25.65 -3.05 2.62
N GLY A 163 25.37 -1.82 3.04
CA GLY A 163 25.59 -0.60 2.27
C GLY A 163 24.46 -0.29 1.27
N VAL A 164 23.27 -0.87 1.45
CA VAL A 164 22.06 -0.40 0.74
C VAL A 164 21.70 0.98 1.26
N LYS A 165 21.42 1.92 0.36
CA LYS A 165 20.93 3.28 0.64
C LYS A 165 19.93 3.65 -0.45
N VAL A 166 18.64 3.55 -0.14
CA VAL A 166 17.57 3.76 -1.13
C VAL A 166 16.50 4.68 -0.57
N THR A 167 15.91 5.50 -1.43
CA THR A 167 14.88 6.47 -1.06
C THR A 167 13.81 6.55 -2.12
N THR A 168 12.57 6.78 -1.71
CA THR A 168 11.45 7.08 -2.60
C THR A 168 10.60 8.18 -2.01
N LYS A 169 10.09 9.04 -2.90
CA LYS A 169 9.15 10.10 -2.57
C LYS A 169 7.90 9.95 -3.41
N ASN A 170 6.75 10.08 -2.74
CA ASN A 170 5.44 9.95 -3.33
C ASN A 170 4.55 11.11 -2.88
N SER A 171 3.71 11.59 -3.79
CA SER A 171 2.54 12.37 -3.43
C SER A 171 1.33 11.87 -4.20
N SER A 172 0.18 11.88 -3.57
CA SER A 172 -1.07 11.48 -4.21
C SER A 172 -2.25 12.18 -3.57
N PHE A 173 -3.20 12.48 -4.43
CA PHE A 173 -4.53 12.91 -4.08
C PHE A 173 -5.48 11.72 -4.20
N GLN A 174 -6.31 11.50 -3.19
CA GLN A 174 -7.18 10.33 -3.07
C GLN A 174 -8.56 10.72 -2.57
N ALA A 175 -9.60 10.03 -3.03
CA ALA A 175 -10.93 10.13 -2.47
C ALA A 175 -11.55 8.74 -2.33
N GLY A 176 -12.25 8.52 -1.22
CA GLY A 176 -13.19 7.42 -1.06
C GLY A 176 -14.55 8.01 -0.77
N LEU A 177 -15.52 7.78 -1.64
CA LEU A 177 -16.80 8.47 -1.64
C LEU A 177 -17.89 7.41 -1.57
N MET A 178 -18.63 7.39 -0.46
CA MET A 178 -19.74 6.47 -0.29
C MET A 178 -21.02 7.24 0.02
N ALA A 179 -22.11 6.76 -0.56
CA ALA A 179 -23.42 7.39 -0.44
C ALA A 179 -24.53 6.36 -0.36
N VAL A 180 -25.65 6.81 0.17
CA VAL A 180 -26.90 6.05 0.22
C VAL A 180 -28.06 7.00 -0.01
N ALA A 181 -29.13 6.48 -0.59
CA ALA A 181 -30.42 7.16 -0.63
C ALA A 181 -31.38 6.47 0.33
N SER A 182 -32.19 7.26 1.02
CA SER A 182 -33.25 6.73 1.87
C SER A 182 -34.49 7.61 1.76
N ASP A 183 -35.64 6.98 1.61
CA ASP A 183 -36.92 7.60 1.91
C ASP A 183 -37.46 7.08 3.25
N LYS A 184 -38.56 7.66 3.74
CA LYS A 184 -39.13 7.29 5.04
C LYS A 184 -39.52 5.81 5.15
N THR A 185 -39.55 5.07 4.04
CA THR A 185 -40.02 3.68 3.94
C THR A 185 -38.92 2.68 3.57
N ARG A 186 -37.89 3.10 2.84
CA ARG A 186 -36.79 2.23 2.39
C ARG A 186 -35.46 2.97 2.28
N ALA A 187 -34.38 2.24 2.51
CA ALA A 187 -33.03 2.66 2.11
C ALA A 187 -32.57 1.84 0.92
N GLY A 188 -31.89 2.46 -0.03
CA GLY A 188 -31.18 1.77 -1.10
C GLY A 188 -29.86 1.16 -0.61
N GLY A 189 -29.23 0.34 -1.44
CA GLY A 189 -27.86 -0.12 -1.20
C GLY A 189 -26.83 1.01 -1.24
N TYR A 190 -25.75 0.84 -0.48
CA TYR A 190 -24.61 1.75 -0.53
C TYR A 190 -23.95 1.73 -1.91
N VAL A 191 -23.60 2.90 -2.42
CA VAL A 191 -22.79 3.06 -3.62
C VAL A 191 -21.45 3.66 -3.24
N PHE A 192 -20.41 3.23 -3.95
CA PHE A 192 -19.03 3.67 -3.74
C PHE A 192 -18.45 4.21 -5.06
N ASP A 193 -17.70 5.29 -4.94
CA ASP A 193 -16.82 5.84 -5.97
C ASP A 193 -15.49 6.24 -5.31
N ASP A 194 -14.43 6.30 -6.10
CA ASP A 194 -13.11 6.68 -5.65
C ASP A 194 -12.43 7.66 -6.60
N ALA A 195 -11.31 8.22 -6.16
CA ALA A 195 -10.41 8.94 -7.04
C ALA A 195 -8.98 8.71 -6.59
N PHE A 196 -8.07 8.61 -7.56
CA PHE A 196 -6.64 8.67 -7.33
C PHE A 196 -6.01 9.57 -8.40
N SER A 197 -5.18 10.52 -7.99
CA SER A 197 -4.37 11.32 -8.90
C SER A 197 -3.02 11.66 -8.29
N ARG A 198 -2.04 11.96 -9.15
CA ARG A 198 -0.75 12.54 -8.76
C ARG A 198 -0.69 14.05 -9.00
N LYS A 199 -1.84 14.64 -9.33
CA LYS A 199 -2.07 16.08 -9.54
C LYS A 199 -3.33 16.51 -8.81
N HIS A 200 -3.53 17.82 -8.69
CA HIS A 200 -4.79 18.38 -8.17
C HIS A 200 -5.80 18.64 -9.30
N ASP A 201 -6.26 17.57 -9.96
CA ASP A 201 -7.04 17.65 -11.21
C ASP A 201 -8.38 16.88 -11.19
N VAL A 202 -8.82 16.43 -10.01
CA VAL A 202 -10.08 15.70 -9.87
C VAL A 202 -11.28 16.66 -9.87
N ASP A 203 -12.19 16.48 -10.83
CA ASP A 203 -13.47 17.21 -10.84
C ASP A 203 -14.47 16.63 -9.83
N PHE A 204 -14.41 17.15 -8.62
CA PHE A 204 -15.31 16.75 -7.54
C PHE A 204 -16.77 17.10 -7.75
N TYR A 205 -17.07 18.16 -8.50
CA TYR A 205 -18.45 18.54 -8.75
C TYR A 205 -19.16 17.46 -9.57
N SER A 206 -18.52 17.04 -10.66
CA SER A 206 -19.04 15.96 -11.52
C SER A 206 -19.10 14.63 -10.78
N LYS A 207 -18.09 14.28 -9.96
CA LYS A 207 -18.15 13.10 -9.09
C LYS A 207 -19.32 13.14 -8.11
N GLY A 208 -19.61 14.30 -7.52
CA GLY A 208 -20.78 14.50 -6.67
C GLY A 208 -22.09 14.19 -7.41
N ILE A 209 -22.23 14.69 -8.64
CA ILE A 209 -23.39 14.42 -9.50
C ILE A 209 -23.53 12.92 -9.79
N GLU A 210 -22.45 12.26 -10.21
CA GLU A 210 -22.46 10.84 -10.58
C GLU A 210 -22.78 9.94 -9.39
N LEU A 211 -22.15 10.16 -8.24
CA LEU A 211 -22.44 9.41 -7.03
C LEU A 211 -23.88 9.63 -6.55
N GLY A 212 -24.38 10.87 -6.62
CA GLY A 212 -25.77 11.20 -6.28
C GLY A 212 -26.77 10.47 -7.16
N LYS A 213 -26.53 10.40 -8.48
CA LYS A 213 -27.35 9.65 -9.45
C LYS A 213 -27.37 8.15 -9.14
N ARG A 214 -26.21 7.57 -8.82
CA ARG A 214 -26.10 6.15 -8.44
C ARG A 214 -26.82 5.87 -7.12
N ALA A 215 -26.65 6.74 -6.12
CA ALA A 215 -27.29 6.60 -4.81
C ALA A 215 -28.82 6.64 -4.93
N ILE A 216 -29.39 7.63 -5.64
CA ILE A 216 -30.85 7.75 -5.78
C ILE A 216 -31.45 6.57 -6.57
N ASN A 217 -30.70 6.03 -7.53
CA ASN A 217 -31.12 4.82 -8.25
C ASN A 217 -31.24 3.61 -7.31
N GLY A 218 -30.51 3.60 -6.18
CA GLY A 218 -30.62 2.58 -5.13
C GLY A 218 -32.04 2.41 -4.57
N LEU A 219 -32.90 3.45 -4.60
CA LEU A 219 -34.30 3.33 -4.16
C LEU A 219 -35.18 2.50 -5.10
N LYS A 220 -34.71 2.28 -6.33
CA LYS A 220 -35.38 1.46 -7.36
C LYS A 220 -34.89 0.01 -7.37
N GLN A 221 -34.05 -0.38 -6.41
CA GLN A 221 -33.59 -1.77 -6.29
C GLN A 221 -34.78 -2.68 -5.97
N GLU A 222 -34.87 -3.77 -6.71
CA GLU A 222 -35.88 -4.80 -6.54
C GLU A 222 -35.18 -6.14 -6.21
N PRO A 223 -35.84 -7.04 -5.45
CA PRO A 223 -35.31 -8.37 -5.21
C PRO A 223 -35.05 -9.12 -6.52
N ILE A 224 -33.85 -9.68 -6.65
CA ILE A 224 -33.55 -10.61 -7.73
C ILE A 224 -33.82 -12.05 -7.25
N LYS A 225 -34.34 -12.89 -8.14
CA LYS A 225 -34.43 -14.33 -7.87
C LYS A 225 -33.02 -14.93 -7.89
N ALA A 226 -32.80 -15.97 -7.10
CA ALA A 226 -31.58 -16.77 -7.18
C ALA A 226 -31.37 -17.24 -8.63
N PHE A 227 -30.15 -17.11 -9.11
CA PHE A 227 -29.76 -17.36 -10.48
C PHE A 227 -28.39 -18.02 -10.50
N ASP A 228 -28.24 -19.00 -11.39
CA ASP A 228 -26.96 -19.61 -11.74
C ASP A 228 -26.68 -19.30 -13.20
N GLY A 229 -25.61 -18.54 -13.46
CA GLY A 229 -25.22 -18.14 -14.80
C GLY A 229 -24.23 -16.97 -14.82
N PRO A 230 -23.97 -16.38 -16.01
CA PRO A 230 -22.89 -15.43 -16.20
C PRO A 230 -23.14 -14.11 -15.45
N ILE A 231 -22.08 -13.60 -14.82
CA ILE A 231 -22.04 -12.28 -14.18
C ILE A 231 -21.00 -11.44 -14.91
N ILE A 232 -21.38 -10.22 -15.30
CA ILE A 232 -20.45 -9.24 -15.85
C ILE A 232 -20.03 -8.32 -14.72
N PHE A 233 -18.75 -8.33 -14.38
CA PHE A 233 -18.19 -7.40 -13.41
C PHE A 233 -17.66 -6.15 -14.11
N GLU A 234 -18.09 -4.99 -13.63
CA GLU A 234 -17.37 -3.74 -13.92
C GLU A 234 -15.99 -3.79 -13.23
N PRO A 235 -14.93 -3.16 -13.80
CA PRO A 235 -13.59 -3.19 -13.24
C PRO A 235 -13.52 -2.81 -11.74
N ASN A 236 -14.25 -1.78 -11.32
CA ASN A 236 -14.26 -1.35 -9.92
C ASN A 236 -14.97 -2.34 -8.98
N ALA A 237 -15.93 -3.11 -9.49
CA ALA A 237 -16.68 -4.09 -8.70
C ALA A 237 -15.85 -5.34 -8.37
N ILE A 238 -14.99 -5.77 -9.30
CA ILE A 238 -14.15 -6.97 -9.10
C ILE A 238 -12.87 -6.68 -8.33
N PHE A 239 -12.38 -5.43 -8.35
CA PHE A 239 -11.07 -5.06 -7.79
C PHE A 239 -10.86 -5.49 -6.33
N ASN A 240 -11.81 -5.20 -5.44
CA ASN A 240 -11.68 -5.53 -4.02
C ASN A 240 -11.70 -7.05 -3.76
N PRO A 241 -12.70 -7.81 -4.26
CA PRO A 241 -12.70 -9.26 -4.13
C PRO A 241 -11.45 -9.93 -4.69
N ILE A 242 -11.02 -9.54 -5.91
CA ILE A 242 -9.87 -10.18 -6.55
C ILE A 242 -8.57 -9.87 -5.82
N ALA A 243 -8.39 -8.65 -5.30
CA ALA A 243 -7.19 -8.30 -4.54
C ALA A 243 -7.02 -9.13 -3.26
N ILE A 244 -8.12 -9.53 -2.61
CA ILE A 244 -8.10 -10.43 -1.45
C ILE A 244 -7.67 -11.83 -1.88
N VAL A 245 -8.28 -12.35 -2.94
CA VAL A 245 -7.95 -13.68 -3.48
C VAL A 245 -6.47 -13.75 -3.85
N LEU A 246 -5.97 -12.77 -4.62
CA LEU A 246 -4.57 -12.72 -5.04
C LEU A 246 -3.62 -12.65 -3.84
N GLY A 247 -3.93 -11.85 -2.81
CA GLY A 247 -3.11 -11.79 -1.61
C GLY A 247 -2.98 -13.12 -0.86
N LEU A 248 -4.05 -13.93 -0.86
CA LEU A 248 -4.06 -15.24 -0.21
C LEU A 248 -3.42 -16.33 -1.07
N THR A 249 -3.51 -16.23 -2.40
CA THR A 249 -3.04 -17.28 -3.30
C THR A 249 -1.61 -17.09 -3.78
N THR A 250 -1.16 -15.86 -4.05
CA THR A 250 0.15 -15.60 -4.67
C THR A 250 1.28 -15.38 -3.68
N SER A 251 1.01 -15.25 -2.39
CA SER A 251 2.03 -14.99 -1.37
C SER A 251 2.84 -16.23 -1.02
N ALA A 252 4.17 -16.12 -1.09
CA ALA A 252 5.07 -17.18 -0.67
C ALA A 252 4.97 -17.49 0.83
N ASP A 253 4.71 -16.50 1.70
CA ASP A 253 4.53 -16.75 3.14
C ASP A 253 3.31 -17.66 3.38
N TRP A 254 2.17 -17.33 2.76
CA TRP A 254 0.96 -18.15 2.85
C TRP A 254 1.17 -19.55 2.23
N ARG A 255 1.94 -19.65 1.15
CA ARG A 255 2.34 -20.94 0.56
C ARG A 255 3.19 -21.77 1.52
N GLN A 256 4.28 -21.21 2.04
CA GLN A 256 5.21 -21.91 2.94
C GLN A 256 4.55 -22.35 4.25
N ARG A 257 3.50 -21.64 4.69
CA ARG A 257 2.67 -22.02 5.83
C ARG A 257 1.59 -23.06 5.49
N GLY A 258 1.47 -23.48 4.24
CA GLY A 258 0.50 -24.47 3.76
C GLY A 258 -0.94 -23.94 3.61
N ILE A 259 -1.13 -22.62 3.68
CA ILE A 259 -2.45 -21.96 3.75
C ILE A 259 -2.94 -21.55 2.36
N SER A 260 -2.02 -21.21 1.43
CA SER A 260 -2.41 -20.85 0.06
C SER A 260 -3.09 -22.02 -0.67
N PHE A 261 -4.23 -21.75 -1.31
CA PHE A 261 -4.90 -22.68 -2.21
C PHE A 261 -4.04 -23.06 -3.42
N TRP A 262 -3.04 -22.24 -3.77
CA TRP A 262 -2.13 -22.48 -4.87
C TRP A 262 -0.78 -23.07 -4.44
N ARG A 263 -0.59 -23.45 -3.17
CA ARG A 263 0.73 -23.87 -2.65
C ARG A 263 1.48 -24.90 -3.51
N ASP A 264 0.75 -25.81 -4.16
CA ASP A 264 1.29 -26.89 -5.00
C ASP A 264 0.95 -26.68 -6.50
N LYS A 265 0.68 -25.44 -6.91
CA LYS A 265 0.17 -25.06 -8.25
C LYS A 265 1.14 -24.27 -9.09
N LEU A 266 2.42 -24.20 -8.72
CA LEU A 266 3.42 -23.59 -9.59
C LEU A 266 3.48 -24.35 -10.92
N ALA A 267 3.42 -23.63 -12.05
CA ALA A 267 3.31 -24.18 -13.40
C ALA A 267 2.00 -24.95 -13.71
N ASP A 268 0.99 -24.92 -12.83
CA ASP A 268 -0.34 -25.46 -13.08
C ASP A 268 -1.32 -24.38 -13.56
N LYS A 269 -2.41 -24.82 -14.21
CA LYS A 269 -3.55 -23.98 -14.57
C LYS A 269 -4.34 -23.56 -13.33
N VAL A 270 -4.46 -22.25 -13.12
CA VAL A 270 -5.17 -21.61 -11.99
C VAL A 270 -6.25 -20.61 -12.43
N ALA A 271 -6.31 -20.26 -13.72
CA ALA A 271 -7.31 -19.38 -14.29
C ALA A 271 -7.74 -19.85 -15.70
N ALA A 272 -8.66 -19.11 -16.32
CA ALA A 272 -9.10 -19.35 -17.70
C ALA A 272 -7.93 -19.28 -18.69
N GLU A 273 -8.07 -19.95 -19.84
CA GLU A 273 -7.11 -19.82 -20.94
C GLU A 273 -7.03 -18.35 -21.38
N ASN A 274 -5.84 -17.92 -21.80
CA ASN A 274 -5.51 -16.54 -22.17
C ASN A 274 -5.61 -15.50 -21.03
N PHE A 275 -5.93 -15.90 -19.79
CA PHE A 275 -5.91 -14.98 -18.65
C PHE A 275 -4.48 -14.61 -18.27
N GLN A 276 -4.22 -13.30 -18.21
CA GLN A 276 -2.93 -12.73 -17.84
C GLN A 276 -3.09 -11.91 -16.56
N LEU A 277 -2.18 -12.12 -15.62
CA LEU A 277 -2.02 -11.29 -14.43
C LEU A 277 -0.54 -10.91 -14.30
N ILE A 278 -0.26 -9.61 -14.37
CA ILE A 278 1.09 -9.08 -14.32
C ILE A 278 1.16 -8.06 -13.18
N ASP A 279 2.19 -8.16 -12.34
CA ASP A 279 2.55 -7.10 -11.41
C ASP A 279 3.42 -6.05 -12.11
N LYS A 280 3.00 -4.79 -12.13
CA LYS A 280 3.74 -3.69 -12.77
C LYS A 280 4.06 -2.57 -11.77
N PRO A 281 5.08 -2.74 -10.91
CA PRO A 281 5.35 -1.84 -9.79
C PRO A 281 5.78 -0.43 -10.21
N HIS A 282 6.18 -0.23 -11.48
CA HIS A 282 6.64 1.07 -12.00
C HIS A 282 5.62 1.79 -12.88
N ASP A 283 4.49 1.14 -13.22
CA ASP A 283 3.45 1.75 -14.05
C ASP A 283 2.63 2.76 -13.22
N LEU A 284 2.63 4.03 -13.65
CA LEU A 284 1.95 5.11 -12.94
C LEU A 284 0.43 4.91 -12.82
N GLN A 285 -0.18 4.10 -13.68
CA GLN A 285 -1.59 3.72 -13.56
C GLN A 285 -1.86 2.83 -12.34
N GLY A 286 -0.83 2.20 -11.77
CA GLY A 286 -0.92 1.46 -10.51
C GLY A 286 -1.18 2.32 -9.27
N GLY A 287 -1.21 3.65 -9.44
CA GLY A 287 -1.62 4.57 -8.40
C GLY A 287 -0.75 4.49 -7.15
N ALA A 288 -1.36 4.23 -5.99
CA ALA A 288 -0.67 4.22 -4.70
C ALA A 288 0.36 3.08 -4.54
N GLY A 289 0.26 2.01 -5.34
CA GLY A 289 1.18 0.87 -5.26
C GLY A 289 2.52 1.12 -5.94
N VAL A 290 2.65 2.14 -6.79
CA VAL A 290 3.89 2.42 -7.53
C VAL A 290 5.08 2.64 -6.59
N ARG A 291 6.13 1.86 -6.80
CA ARG A 291 7.35 1.93 -5.99
C ARG A 291 8.56 1.36 -6.73
N PRO A 292 9.76 1.92 -6.54
CA PRO A 292 11.00 1.37 -7.11
C PRO A 292 11.54 0.15 -6.35
N PHE A 293 11.32 0.09 -5.03
CA PHE A 293 11.77 -0.98 -4.14
C PHE A 293 10.73 -1.29 -3.07
N ASP A 294 10.83 -2.47 -2.49
CA ASP A 294 9.96 -2.95 -1.42
C ASP A 294 10.41 -2.47 -0.03
N ASP A 295 9.66 -2.83 1.01
CA ASP A 295 9.99 -2.33 2.34
C ASP A 295 11.23 -2.95 2.98
N GLU A 296 11.95 -3.87 2.33
CA GLU A 296 13.29 -4.35 2.73
C GLU A 296 14.42 -3.71 1.92
N GLY A 297 14.10 -2.83 0.97
CA GLY A 297 15.08 -2.23 0.06
C GLY A 297 15.40 -3.10 -1.15
N THR A 298 14.61 -4.16 -1.41
CA THR A 298 14.76 -4.99 -2.60
C THR A 298 14.13 -4.30 -3.81
N PRO A 299 14.83 -4.16 -4.96
CA PRO A 299 14.24 -3.65 -6.19
C PRO A 299 12.98 -4.41 -6.60
N THR A 300 11.94 -3.69 -6.95
CA THR A 300 10.74 -4.28 -7.56
C THR A 300 10.91 -4.35 -9.08
N ASN A 301 10.30 -5.35 -9.72
CA ASN A 301 10.34 -5.53 -11.17
C ASN A 301 8.98 -5.98 -11.68
N GLU A 302 8.72 -5.75 -12.97
CA GLU A 302 7.56 -6.34 -13.64
C GLU A 302 7.63 -7.86 -13.57
N LEU A 303 6.53 -8.50 -13.18
CA LEU A 303 6.50 -9.93 -12.90
C LEU A 303 5.19 -10.55 -13.41
N PRO A 304 5.24 -11.48 -14.38
CA PRO A 304 4.06 -12.28 -14.71
C PRO A 304 3.75 -13.20 -13.52
N ILE A 305 2.52 -13.10 -13.02
CA ILE A 305 2.01 -13.96 -11.95
C ILE A 305 1.20 -15.10 -12.57
N ILE A 306 0.32 -14.78 -13.52
CA ILE A 306 -0.41 -15.76 -14.31
C ILE A 306 -0.18 -15.42 -15.77
N GLN A 307 0.20 -16.42 -16.55
CA GLN A 307 0.36 -16.31 -18.00
C GLN A 307 -0.43 -17.44 -18.66
N ASP A 308 -1.36 -17.09 -19.53
CA ASP A 308 -2.25 -18.01 -20.24
C ASP A 308 -3.00 -18.98 -19.30
N GLY A 309 -3.41 -18.46 -18.15
CA GLY A 309 -4.08 -19.23 -17.09
C GLY A 309 -3.14 -20.05 -16.21
N ILE A 310 -1.83 -20.09 -16.49
CA ILE A 310 -0.82 -20.86 -15.74
C ILE A 310 -0.11 -19.98 -14.70
N LEU A 311 -0.02 -20.46 -13.46
CA LEU A 311 0.70 -19.77 -12.38
C LEU A 311 2.21 -19.81 -12.62
N GLN A 312 2.83 -18.65 -12.75
CA GLN A 312 4.25 -18.51 -13.08
C GLN A 312 5.15 -18.40 -11.84
N THR A 313 4.65 -17.80 -10.76
CA THR A 313 5.49 -17.48 -9.60
C THR A 313 4.69 -17.19 -8.33
N PHE A 314 5.38 -17.24 -7.19
CA PHE A 314 4.93 -16.67 -5.92
C PHE A 314 5.65 -15.35 -5.65
N LEU A 315 5.00 -14.48 -4.91
CA LEU A 315 5.58 -13.23 -4.45
C LEU A 315 6.40 -13.51 -3.20
N HIS A 316 7.64 -13.07 -3.17
CA HIS A 316 8.60 -13.31 -2.09
C HIS A 316 9.12 -12.00 -1.48
N ASN A 317 9.29 -12.01 -0.15
CA ASN A 317 10.25 -11.16 0.55
C ASN A 317 11.62 -11.88 0.66
N ILE A 318 12.63 -11.24 1.27
CA ILE A 318 13.97 -11.84 1.40
C ILE A 318 13.92 -13.17 2.16
N ARG A 319 13.19 -13.23 3.29
CA ARG A 319 13.11 -14.42 4.12
C ARG A 319 12.50 -15.61 3.39
N THR A 320 11.36 -15.41 2.75
CA THR A 320 10.65 -16.48 2.03
C THR A 320 11.45 -16.93 0.81
N ALA A 321 12.12 -16.02 0.09
CA ALA A 321 12.99 -16.39 -1.03
C ALA A 321 14.18 -17.24 -0.57
N ASN A 322 14.86 -16.84 0.51
CA ASN A 322 16.04 -17.55 1.00
C ASN A 322 15.75 -18.99 1.44
N LYS A 323 14.60 -19.25 2.06
CA LYS A 323 14.16 -20.61 2.41
C LYS A 323 14.05 -21.56 1.22
N GLU A 324 13.84 -21.01 0.03
CA GLU A 324 13.70 -21.77 -1.21
C GLU A 324 14.94 -21.62 -2.12
N ASN A 325 16.02 -20.99 -1.62
CA ASN A 325 17.21 -20.65 -2.39
C ASN A 325 16.90 -19.80 -3.65
N LEU A 326 15.87 -18.95 -3.55
CA LEU A 326 15.44 -18.02 -4.59
C LEU A 326 15.91 -16.59 -4.27
N LYS A 327 15.66 -15.67 -5.20
CA LYS A 327 15.81 -14.23 -4.98
C LYS A 327 14.45 -13.63 -4.61
N SER A 328 14.46 -12.63 -3.71
CA SER A 328 13.26 -11.85 -3.39
C SER A 328 12.69 -11.20 -4.65
N THR A 329 11.37 -11.22 -4.80
CA THR A 329 10.67 -10.55 -5.91
C THR A 329 10.36 -9.09 -5.61
N GLY A 330 10.82 -8.55 -4.47
CA GLY A 330 10.53 -7.17 -4.09
C GLY A 330 9.10 -6.99 -3.60
N HIS A 331 8.61 -7.90 -2.75
CA HIS A 331 7.23 -7.88 -2.26
C HIS A 331 7.12 -7.85 -0.74
N ALA A 332 8.15 -7.40 -0.02
CA ALA A 332 8.02 -7.11 1.40
C ALA A 332 7.20 -5.83 1.65
N MET A 333 6.37 -5.83 2.69
CA MET A 333 5.63 -4.64 3.13
C MET A 333 5.70 -4.47 4.65
N ARG A 334 5.87 -3.24 5.12
CA ARG A 334 5.86 -2.88 6.54
C ARG A 334 5.20 -1.53 6.81
N GLY A 335 4.72 -1.36 8.03
CA GLY A 335 4.44 -0.04 8.62
C GLY A 335 5.57 0.37 9.55
N LEU A 336 5.62 1.63 9.99
CA LEU A 336 6.71 2.15 10.84
C LEU A 336 6.94 1.30 12.11
N GLY A 337 5.88 0.86 12.79
CA GLY A 337 5.95 0.05 14.01
C GLY A 337 6.03 -1.46 13.79
N ASN A 338 6.24 -1.92 12.54
CA ASN A 338 6.20 -3.35 12.20
C ASN A 338 7.50 -3.79 11.52
N GLN A 339 7.94 -5.02 11.80
CA GLN A 339 8.93 -5.73 10.99
C GLN A 339 8.36 -6.00 9.58
N ALA A 340 9.22 -6.09 8.56
CA ALA A 340 8.84 -6.52 7.21
C ALA A 340 8.58 -8.04 7.12
N THR A 341 7.71 -8.57 7.98
CA THR A 341 7.42 -9.99 8.03
C THR A 341 6.39 -10.43 6.98
N PHE A 342 5.64 -9.48 6.40
CA PHE A 342 4.56 -9.78 5.46
C PHE A 342 5.02 -9.69 4.01
N THR A 343 4.79 -10.77 3.27
CA THR A 343 4.84 -10.74 1.81
C THR A 343 3.51 -10.22 1.26
N GLN A 344 3.58 -9.19 0.44
CA GLN A 344 2.45 -8.49 -0.12
C GLN A 344 1.68 -9.36 -1.13
N LYS A 345 0.42 -8.98 -1.35
CA LYS A 345 -0.27 -9.16 -2.63
C LYS A 345 0.50 -8.46 -3.77
N PRO A 346 0.13 -8.62 -5.05
CA PRO A 346 0.78 -7.86 -6.12
C PRO A 346 0.82 -6.36 -5.80
N THR A 347 1.90 -5.71 -6.19
CA THR A 347 2.11 -4.28 -6.02
C THR A 347 1.05 -3.48 -6.79
N ASN A 348 1.00 -3.68 -8.11
CA ASN A 348 0.04 -3.15 -9.06
C ASN A 348 -0.39 -4.26 -10.01
N ALA A 349 -1.53 -4.90 -9.72
CA ALA A 349 -2.06 -5.99 -10.54
C ALA A 349 -2.75 -5.46 -11.81
N PHE A 350 -2.26 -5.85 -12.98
CA PHE A 350 -2.90 -5.61 -14.27
C PHE A 350 -3.46 -6.91 -14.83
N PHE A 351 -4.75 -6.88 -15.18
CA PHE A 351 -5.44 -7.97 -15.85
C PHE A 351 -5.44 -7.72 -17.35
N ASN A 352 -5.09 -8.73 -18.13
CA ASN A 352 -5.39 -8.75 -19.55
C ASN A 352 -6.06 -10.07 -19.90
N SER A 353 -7.08 -9.98 -20.74
CA SER A 353 -7.71 -11.12 -21.41
C SER A 353 -7.98 -10.63 -22.81
N PRO A 354 -7.16 -11.00 -23.81
CA PRO A 354 -7.54 -10.81 -25.20
C PRO A 354 -8.74 -11.73 -25.43
N TRP A 355 -9.95 -11.16 -25.30
CA TRP A 355 -11.20 -11.85 -25.62
C TRP A 355 -11.30 -12.11 -27.11
#